data_AF-A0A017HUZ4-F1
#
_entry.id   AF-A0A017HUZ4-F1
#
_cell.length_a   1.000
_cell.length_b   1.000
_cell.length_c   1.000
_cell.angle_alpha   90.00
_cell.angle_beta   90.00
_cell.angle_gamma   90.00
#
_symmetry.space_group_name_H-M   'P 1'
#
loop_
_entity.id
_entity.type
_entity.pdbx_description
1 polymer ?
#
loop_
_entity_poly.entity_id
_entity_poly.type
_entity_poly.pdbx_seq_one_letter_code
_entity_poly.pdbx_strand_id
1 'polypeptide(L)'
;MRQIVVTEIPYQVQKSKLIEKLAEIVQSKKLPALADVRDESADDVRIVLEPRARSVDPEMLMGMLFRQSDLEVRVPLNMNVLIDGLTPKVCGLREVLRAFLDHRRDVLGRRSRHRLERIDRRLEVLGGLIIAFLNLDRVIDIIRYDDDPKAALQAEDWDSPLPRARSEADYRSPLSAKGQAVIPPGIGMTEAQAEAILNMRLRSLRRLEEMQLVAERDALLAEREGLLALMADEGLQWKAIAADLRESRKRFGAKAPGGARRTTLEIAGETAEITPESMIEREPVTVVLSEMGWVRAMRGMSSARASATRTATRRASS
;
A
#
# COMPACT_ATOMS: atom_id res chain seq x y z
N MET A 1 9.61 -2.14 44.50
CA MET A 1 9.46 -3.52 43.96
C MET A 1 9.86 -3.44 42.50
N ARG A 2 10.60 -4.40 41.94
CA ARG A 2 10.84 -4.37 40.48
C ARG A 2 9.56 -4.84 39.81
N GLN A 3 8.97 -4.01 38.97
CA GLN A 3 7.80 -4.34 38.17
C GLN A 3 8.26 -4.49 36.72
N ILE A 4 7.67 -5.43 35.99
CA ILE A 4 7.87 -5.55 34.55
C ILE A 4 6.67 -4.90 33.87
N VAL A 5 6.93 -3.99 32.94
CA VAL A 5 5.89 -3.26 32.22
C VAL A 5 5.92 -3.71 30.76
N VAL A 6 4.81 -4.27 30.30
CA VAL A 6 4.61 -4.65 28.91
C VAL A 6 3.84 -3.52 28.22
N THR A 7 4.46 -2.92 27.22
CA THR A 7 3.91 -1.77 26.47
C THR A 7 3.31 -2.14 25.12
N GLU A 8 3.57 -3.37 24.64
CA GLU A 8 3.07 -3.86 23.36
C GLU A 8 2.72 -5.34 23.45
N ILE A 9 1.76 -5.78 22.62
CA ILE A 9 1.30 -7.17 22.56
C ILE A 9 1.37 -7.69 21.13
N PRO A 10 1.48 -9.02 20.92
CA PRO A 10 1.59 -9.56 19.58
C PRO A 10 0.36 -9.28 18.71
N TYR A 11 0.59 -9.25 17.40
CA TYR A 11 -0.46 -9.00 16.42
C TYR A 11 -1.62 -10.00 16.56
N GLN A 12 -2.86 -9.50 16.49
CA GLN A 12 -4.11 -10.27 16.64
C GLN A 12 -4.33 -10.92 18.01
N VAL A 13 -3.50 -10.64 19.02
CA VAL A 13 -3.76 -11.06 20.40
C VAL A 13 -4.73 -10.08 21.06
N GLN A 14 -5.82 -10.60 21.62
CA GLN A 14 -6.78 -9.78 22.36
C GLN A 14 -6.27 -9.52 23.78
N LYS A 15 -6.14 -8.25 24.17
CA LYS A 15 -5.62 -7.85 25.49
C LYS A 15 -6.37 -8.51 26.65
N SER A 16 -7.71 -8.51 26.61
CA SER A 16 -8.53 -9.10 27.68
C SER A 16 -8.27 -10.60 27.86
N LYS A 17 -8.16 -11.35 26.76
CA LYS A 17 -7.86 -12.80 26.80
C LYS A 17 -6.44 -13.07 27.30
N LEU A 18 -5.49 -12.21 26.92
CA LEU A 18 -4.12 -12.31 27.43
C LEU A 18 -4.08 -12.10 28.95
N ILE A 19 -4.77 -11.08 29.47
CA ILE A 19 -4.85 -10.81 30.91
C ILE A 19 -5.52 -11.97 31.64
N GLU A 20 -6.62 -12.51 31.11
CA GLU A 20 -7.31 -13.67 31.67
C GLU A 20 -6.39 -14.89 31.77
N LYS A 21 -5.66 -15.20 30.69
CA LYS A 21 -4.69 -16.30 30.67
C LYS A 21 -3.54 -16.09 31.66
N LEU A 22 -3.04 -14.86 31.80
CA LEU A 22 -2.01 -14.51 32.78
C LEU A 22 -2.54 -14.64 34.22
N ALA A 23 -3.77 -14.21 34.48
CA ALA A 23 -4.43 -14.39 35.78
C ALA A 23 -4.64 -15.88 36.12
N GLU A 24 -4.99 -16.71 35.13
CA GLU A 24 -5.10 -18.16 35.29
C GLU A 24 -3.74 -18.78 35.68
N ILE A 25 -2.64 -18.33 35.07
CA ILE A 25 -1.27 -18.78 35.41
C ILE A 25 -0.95 -18.47 36.88
N VAL A 26 -1.34 -17.28 37.36
CA VAL A 26 -1.17 -16.88 38.77
C VAL A 26 -2.03 -17.75 39.69
N GLN A 27 -3.32 -17.92 39.38
CA GLN A 27 -4.26 -18.65 40.21
C GLN A 27 -3.93 -20.15 40.30
N SER A 28 -3.55 -20.75 39.17
CA SER A 28 -3.13 -22.16 39.10
C SER A 28 -1.74 -22.41 39.70
N LYS A 29 -1.01 -21.36 40.07
CA LYS A 29 0.38 -21.42 40.57
C LYS A 29 1.34 -22.16 39.63
N LYS A 30 1.01 -22.23 38.33
CA LYS A 30 1.91 -22.79 37.29
C LYS A 30 3.23 -22.02 37.22
N LEU A 31 3.19 -20.74 37.57
CA LEU A 31 4.36 -19.87 37.63
C LEU A 31 4.48 -19.19 39.02
N PRO A 32 5.07 -19.85 40.02
CA PRO A 32 5.17 -19.30 41.39
C PRO A 32 5.92 -17.96 41.48
N ALA A 33 6.79 -17.69 40.51
CA ALA A 33 7.58 -16.46 40.45
C ALA A 33 6.75 -15.20 40.13
N LEU A 34 5.54 -15.35 39.56
CA LEU A 34 4.60 -14.26 39.31
C LEU A 34 3.60 -14.17 40.47
N ALA A 35 3.49 -12.99 41.07
CA ALA A 35 2.55 -12.73 42.17
C ALA A 35 1.22 -12.16 41.68
N ASP A 36 1.25 -11.18 40.79
CA ASP A 36 0.05 -10.47 40.35
C ASP A 36 0.22 -9.89 38.94
N VAL A 37 -0.90 -9.60 38.28
CA VAL A 37 -0.98 -9.03 36.93
C VAL A 37 -2.03 -7.93 36.96
N ARG A 38 -1.63 -6.72 36.55
CA ARG A 38 -2.51 -5.54 36.55
C ARG A 38 -2.56 -4.91 35.16
N ASP A 39 -3.76 -4.51 34.77
CA ASP A 39 -3.97 -3.73 33.56
C ASP A 39 -4.08 -2.25 33.93
N GLU A 40 -3.06 -1.48 33.57
CA GLU A 40 -3.02 -0.01 33.72
C GLU A 40 -3.19 0.68 32.36
N SER A 41 -3.71 -0.02 31.36
CA SER A 41 -3.88 0.56 30.03
C SER A 41 -4.96 1.64 30.02
N ALA A 42 -4.69 2.72 29.30
CA ALA A 42 -5.68 3.73 28.94
C ALA A 42 -5.78 3.77 27.42
N ASP A 43 -5.23 4.81 26.79
CA ASP A 43 -5.11 4.90 25.33
C ASP A 43 -4.05 3.95 24.78
N ASP A 44 -2.96 3.75 25.52
CA ASP A 44 -1.87 2.84 25.20
C ASP A 44 -1.90 1.58 26.08
N VAL A 45 -1.34 0.48 25.57
CA VAL A 45 -1.23 -0.79 26.30
C VAL A 45 -0.20 -0.65 27.41
N ARG A 46 -0.59 -0.97 28.64
CA ARG A 46 0.30 -1.01 29.80
C ARG A 46 -0.13 -2.13 30.74
N ILE A 47 0.52 -3.28 30.62
CA ILE A 47 0.30 -4.42 31.51
C ILE A 47 1.47 -4.48 32.50
N VAL A 48 1.17 -4.47 33.79
CA VAL A 48 2.15 -4.54 34.87
C VAL A 48 2.16 -5.95 35.43
N LEU A 49 3.32 -6.58 35.37
CA LEU A 49 3.58 -7.91 35.94
C LEU A 49 4.38 -7.74 37.23
N GLU A 50 3.86 -8.23 38.34
CA GLU A 50 4.49 -8.13 39.67
C GLU A 50 5.17 -9.46 40.02
N PRO A 51 6.51 -9.52 40.08
CA PRO A 51 7.23 -10.68 40.58
C PRO A 51 6.97 -10.88 42.07
N ARG A 52 6.93 -12.13 42.51
CA ARG A 52 6.69 -12.48 43.92
C ARG A 52 7.78 -11.99 44.86
N ALA A 53 9.02 -11.99 44.40
CA ALA A 53 10.18 -11.54 45.17
C ALA A 53 11.08 -10.63 44.36
N ARG A 54 11.83 -9.75 45.04
CA ARG A 54 12.80 -8.85 44.38
C ARG A 54 14.02 -9.59 43.79
N SER A 55 14.25 -10.82 44.23
CA SER A 55 15.32 -11.72 43.78
C SER A 55 15.01 -12.41 42.45
N VAL A 56 13.76 -12.37 41.98
CA VAL A 56 13.36 -12.96 40.71
C VAL A 56 14.00 -12.17 39.56
N ASP A 57 14.73 -12.88 38.71
CA ASP A 57 15.31 -12.33 37.49
C ASP A 57 14.22 -12.03 36.44
N PRO A 58 14.07 -10.77 36.00
CA PRO A 58 13.06 -10.40 35.01
C PRO A 58 13.18 -11.14 33.68
N GLU A 59 14.40 -11.39 33.20
CA GLU A 59 14.61 -12.06 31.90
C GLU A 59 14.13 -13.52 31.96
N MET A 60 14.48 -14.23 33.03
CA MET A 60 14.01 -15.59 33.28
C MET A 60 12.47 -15.64 33.41
N LEU A 61 11.88 -14.69 34.14
CA LEU A 61 10.42 -14.62 34.32
C LEU A 61 9.71 -14.40 32.97
N MET A 62 10.19 -13.47 32.14
CA MET A 62 9.64 -13.24 30.81
C MET A 62 9.82 -14.45 29.90
N GLY A 63 10.98 -15.11 29.93
CA GLY A 63 11.22 -16.33 29.17
C GLY A 63 10.22 -17.45 29.51
N MET A 64 9.83 -17.58 30.77
CA MET A 64 8.77 -18.52 31.18
C MET A 64 7.40 -18.09 30.65
N LEU A 65 7.09 -16.79 30.76
CA LEU A 65 5.80 -16.24 30.34
C LEU A 65 5.59 -16.35 28.84
N PHE A 66 6.62 -16.14 28.02
CA PHE A 66 6.55 -16.33 26.57
C PHE A 66 6.15 -17.76 26.19
N ARG A 67 6.65 -18.78 26.91
CA ARG A 67 6.30 -20.19 26.63
C ARG A 67 4.88 -20.58 27.08
N GLN A 68 4.33 -19.90 28.09
CA GLN A 68 3.07 -20.29 28.75
C GLN A 68 1.89 -19.37 28.45
N SER A 69 2.13 -18.21 27.84
CA SER A 69 1.12 -17.19 27.53
C SER A 69 1.16 -16.76 26.07
N ASP A 70 0.23 -15.89 25.65
CA ASP A 70 0.18 -15.37 24.29
C ASP A 70 1.02 -14.08 24.13
N LEU A 71 1.98 -13.84 25.05
CA LEU A 71 3.02 -12.81 24.88
C LEU A 71 3.99 -13.17 23.75
N GLU A 72 4.10 -14.45 23.40
CA GLU A 72 4.79 -14.93 22.20
C GLU A 72 3.84 -15.82 21.40
N VAL A 73 3.73 -15.59 20.09
CA VAL A 73 2.86 -16.37 19.21
C VAL A 73 3.59 -16.76 17.93
N ARG A 74 3.36 -17.99 17.49
CA ARG A 74 3.85 -18.45 16.19
C ARG A 74 2.90 -18.00 15.09
N VAL A 75 3.40 -17.18 14.17
CA VAL A 75 2.65 -16.77 12.98
C VAL A 75 2.98 -17.71 11.81
N PRO A 76 2.07 -18.58 11.37
CA PRO A 76 2.31 -19.40 10.18
C PRO A 76 2.29 -18.52 8.92
N LEU A 77 3.28 -18.71 8.05
CA LEU A 77 3.34 -18.02 6.77
C LEU A 77 3.06 -19.02 5.64
N ASN A 78 1.98 -18.82 4.90
CA ASN A 78 1.69 -19.56 3.67
C ASN A 78 1.35 -18.57 2.55
N MET A 79 2.16 -18.58 1.49
CA MET A 79 2.02 -17.66 0.35
C MET A 79 1.33 -18.36 -0.82
N ASN A 80 0.08 -18.77 -0.61
CA ASN A 80 -0.76 -19.37 -1.65
C ASN A 80 -1.48 -18.25 -2.43
N VAL A 81 -1.27 -18.19 -3.74
CA VAL A 81 -1.83 -17.15 -4.62
C VAL A 81 -2.41 -17.79 -5.88
N LEU A 82 -3.32 -17.07 -6.56
CA LEU A 82 -3.80 -17.46 -7.88
C LEU A 82 -2.90 -16.84 -8.95
N ILE A 83 -2.20 -17.68 -9.71
CA ILE A 83 -1.48 -17.22 -10.91
C ILE A 83 -2.46 -17.20 -12.08
N ASP A 84 -2.45 -16.09 -12.82
CA ASP A 84 -3.29 -15.82 -13.99
C ASP A 84 -4.81 -15.98 -13.70
N GLY A 85 -5.20 -15.84 -12.43
CA GLY A 85 -6.60 -15.92 -11.99
C GLY A 85 -7.20 -17.32 -11.99
N LEU A 86 -6.44 -18.36 -12.32
CA LEU A 86 -6.99 -19.69 -12.59
C LEU A 86 -6.37 -20.78 -11.72
N THR A 87 -5.05 -20.72 -11.47
CA THR A 87 -4.34 -21.82 -10.81
C THR A 87 -3.83 -21.43 -9.42
N PRO A 88 -4.29 -22.09 -8.34
CA PRO A 88 -3.73 -21.88 -7.02
C PRO A 88 -2.32 -22.48 -6.97
N LYS A 89 -1.35 -21.67 -6.56
CA LYS A 89 0.05 -22.08 -6.41
C LYS A 89 0.65 -21.41 -5.18
N VAL A 90 1.38 -22.20 -4.39
CA VAL A 90 2.26 -21.66 -3.37
C VAL A 90 3.48 -21.04 -4.04
N CYS A 91 3.66 -19.74 -3.85
CA CYS A 91 4.68 -18.96 -4.54
C CYS A 91 5.74 -18.43 -3.58
N GLY A 92 6.96 -18.26 -4.09
CA GLY A 92 7.98 -17.49 -3.40
C GLY A 92 7.80 -15.98 -3.59
N LEU A 93 8.42 -15.17 -2.72
CA LEU A 93 8.36 -13.70 -2.82
C LEU A 93 8.82 -13.19 -4.20
N ARG A 94 9.87 -13.79 -4.78
CA ARG A 94 10.37 -13.42 -6.12
C ARG A 94 9.31 -13.62 -7.20
N GLU A 95 8.60 -14.75 -7.17
CA GLU A 95 7.57 -15.07 -8.17
C GLU A 95 6.41 -14.07 -8.07
N VAL A 96 5.95 -13.78 -6.85
CA VAL A 96 4.87 -12.80 -6.62
C VAL A 96 5.26 -11.40 -7.10
N LEU A 97 6.49 -10.96 -6.81
CA LEU A 97 6.98 -9.66 -7.27
C LEU A 97 7.10 -9.60 -8.80
N ARG A 98 7.52 -10.69 -9.45
CA ARG A 98 7.59 -10.79 -10.91
C ARG A 98 6.20 -10.69 -11.53
N ALA A 99 5.24 -11.47 -11.03
CA ALA A 99 3.85 -11.45 -11.47
C ALA A 99 3.22 -10.05 -11.33
N PHE A 100 3.49 -9.37 -10.21
CA PHE A 100 3.06 -7.98 -10.01
C PHE A 100 3.64 -7.04 -11.07
N LEU A 101 4.94 -7.13 -11.35
CA LEU A 101 5.58 -6.27 -12.37
C LEU A 101 5.07 -6.56 -13.78
N ASP A 102 4.82 -7.82 -14.12
CA ASP A 102 4.29 -8.20 -15.42
C ASP A 102 2.85 -7.70 -15.60
N HIS A 103 2.01 -7.80 -14.57
CA HIS A 103 0.68 -7.20 -14.57
C HIS A 103 0.74 -5.66 -14.73
N ARG A 104 1.67 -4.98 -14.04
CA ARG A 104 1.87 -3.53 -14.20
C ARG A 104 2.25 -3.14 -15.63
N ARG A 105 3.04 -3.97 -16.30
CA ARG A 105 3.41 -3.78 -17.71
C ARG A 105 2.21 -3.95 -18.64
N ASP A 106 1.37 -4.97 -18.43
CA ASP A 106 0.13 -5.13 -19.19
C ASP A 106 -0.81 -3.93 -19.02
N VAL A 107 -1.03 -3.50 -17.78
CA VAL A 107 -1.85 -2.32 -17.47
C VAL A 107 -1.30 -1.06 -18.14
N LEU A 108 0.02 -0.86 -18.14
CA LEU A 108 0.66 0.25 -18.86
C LEU A 108 0.32 0.18 -20.35
N GLY A 109 0.49 -0.98 -20.98
CA GLY A 109 0.18 -1.17 -22.40
C GLY A 109 -1.29 -0.90 -22.72
N ARG A 110 -2.22 -1.43 -21.91
CA ARG A 110 -3.67 -1.20 -22.08
C ARG A 110 -4.05 0.26 -21.94
N ARG A 111 -3.52 0.95 -20.91
CA ARG A 111 -3.75 2.38 -20.70
C ARG A 111 -3.20 3.22 -21.84
N SER A 112 -2.00 2.92 -22.33
CA SER A 112 -1.37 3.62 -23.46
C SER A 112 -2.18 3.46 -24.74
N ARG A 113 -2.63 2.23 -25.08
CA ARG A 113 -3.50 1.98 -26.24
C ARG A 113 -4.82 2.74 -26.15
N HIS A 114 -5.47 2.69 -24.99
CA HIS A 114 -6.72 3.42 -24.77
C HIS A 114 -6.52 4.94 -24.94
N ARG A 115 -5.41 5.49 -24.44
CA ARG A 115 -5.08 6.91 -24.64
C ARG A 115 -4.80 7.22 -26.11
N LEU A 116 -4.06 6.36 -26.81
CA LEU A 116 -3.75 6.50 -28.22
C LEU A 116 -5.03 6.57 -29.07
N GLU A 117 -5.97 5.65 -28.88
CA GLU A 117 -7.27 5.66 -29.57
C GLU A 117 -8.10 6.92 -29.29
N ARG A 118 -7.96 7.52 -28.11
CA ARG A 118 -8.62 8.80 -27.79
C ARG A 118 -7.94 9.97 -28.48
N ILE A 119 -6.60 9.95 -28.56
CA ILE A 119 -5.81 10.95 -29.26
C ILE A 119 -6.14 10.91 -30.75
N ASP A 120 -6.14 9.73 -31.37
CA ASP A 120 -6.41 9.55 -32.80
C ASP A 120 -7.81 10.11 -33.17
N ARG A 121 -8.85 9.75 -32.40
CA ARG A 121 -10.20 10.31 -32.58
C ARG A 121 -10.25 11.83 -32.44
N ARG A 122 -9.48 12.40 -31.49
CA ARG A 122 -9.45 13.85 -31.29
C ARG A 122 -8.70 14.55 -32.43
N LEU A 123 -7.58 13.98 -32.88
CA LEU A 123 -6.80 14.49 -34.02
C LEU A 123 -7.62 14.48 -35.31
N GLU A 124 -8.42 13.43 -35.54
CA GLU A 124 -9.35 13.37 -36.67
C GLU A 124 -10.31 14.58 -36.67
N VAL A 125 -10.99 14.84 -35.54
CA VAL A 125 -11.90 15.98 -35.40
C VAL A 125 -11.17 17.32 -35.55
N LEU A 126 -10.00 17.48 -34.90
CA LEU A 126 -9.20 18.70 -35.01
C LEU A 126 -8.77 18.99 -36.46
N GLY A 127 -8.42 17.94 -37.22
CA GLY A 127 -8.09 18.07 -38.64
C GLY A 127 -9.22 18.70 -39.44
N GLY A 128 -10.45 18.19 -39.28
CA GLY A 128 -11.63 18.73 -39.95
C GLY A 128 -11.94 20.17 -39.53
N LEU A 129 -11.85 20.47 -38.23
CA LEU A 129 -12.07 21.83 -37.71
C LEU A 129 -11.04 22.82 -38.30
N ILE A 130 -9.75 22.46 -38.33
CA ILE A 130 -8.71 23.33 -38.89
C ILE A 130 -8.95 23.60 -40.38
N ILE A 131 -9.31 22.58 -41.16
CA ILE A 131 -9.68 22.74 -42.57
C ILE A 131 -10.89 23.69 -42.72
N ALA A 132 -11.90 23.54 -41.86
CA ALA A 132 -13.08 24.41 -41.87
C ALA A 132 -12.74 25.88 -41.54
N PHE A 133 -11.79 26.14 -40.64
CA PHE A 133 -11.33 27.50 -40.36
C PHE A 133 -10.60 28.14 -41.55
N LEU A 134 -9.79 27.37 -42.27
CA LEU A 134 -9.08 27.85 -43.47
C LEU A 134 -10.05 28.14 -44.63
N ASN A 135 -11.15 27.39 -44.72
CA ASN A 135 -12.15 27.48 -45.78
C ASN A 135 -13.52 28.00 -45.29
N LEU A 136 -13.51 28.93 -44.33
CA LEU A 136 -14.73 29.32 -43.61
C LEU A 136 -15.86 29.84 -44.51
N ASP A 137 -15.53 30.66 -45.51
CA ASP A 137 -16.54 31.19 -46.43
C ASP A 137 -17.25 30.07 -47.20
N ARG A 138 -16.50 29.05 -47.64
CA ARG A 138 -17.07 27.88 -48.35
C ARG A 138 -17.94 27.02 -47.43
N VAL A 139 -17.50 26.80 -46.19
CA VAL A 139 -18.31 26.11 -45.17
C VAL A 139 -19.63 26.84 -44.94
N ILE A 140 -19.61 28.17 -44.83
CA ILE A 140 -20.81 29.00 -44.66
C ILE A 140 -21.73 28.87 -45.88
N ASP A 141 -21.18 28.89 -47.10
CA ASP A 141 -21.97 28.74 -48.33
C ASP A 141 -22.67 27.37 -48.38
N ILE A 142 -21.96 26.29 -48.06
CA ILE A 142 -22.53 24.93 -48.00
C ILE A 142 -23.65 24.86 -46.96
N ILE A 143 -23.43 25.36 -45.75
CA ILE A 143 -24.44 25.34 -44.67
C ILE A 143 -25.66 26.18 -45.03
N ARG A 144 -25.47 27.26 -45.81
CA ARG A 144 -26.53 28.22 -46.13
C ARG A 144 -27.37 27.81 -47.34
N TYR A 145 -26.76 27.19 -48.35
CA TYR A 145 -27.38 27.00 -49.67
C TYR A 145 -27.52 25.53 -50.10
N ASP A 146 -26.85 24.57 -49.43
CA ASP A 146 -27.00 23.15 -49.78
C ASP A 146 -28.19 22.50 -49.04
N ASP A 147 -28.90 21.61 -49.73
CA ASP A 147 -30.03 20.85 -49.16
C ASP A 147 -29.55 19.79 -48.15
N ASP A 148 -28.36 19.22 -48.35
CA ASP A 148 -27.71 18.31 -47.40
C ASP A 148 -26.29 18.79 -47.08
N PRO A 149 -26.14 19.75 -46.14
CA PRO A 149 -24.84 20.28 -45.76
C PRO A 149 -23.87 19.21 -45.26
N LYS A 150 -24.37 18.14 -44.60
CA LYS A 150 -23.50 17.09 -44.06
C LYS A 150 -22.88 16.29 -45.20
N ALA A 151 -23.68 15.85 -46.17
CA ALA A 151 -23.17 15.14 -47.34
C ALA A 151 -22.28 16.04 -48.20
N ALA A 152 -22.63 17.31 -48.36
CA ALA A 152 -21.85 18.28 -49.11
C ALA A 152 -20.46 18.52 -48.50
N LEU A 153 -20.35 18.72 -47.17
CA LEU A 153 -19.06 18.87 -46.47
C LEU A 153 -18.14 17.64 -46.66
N GLN A 154 -18.72 16.43 -46.72
CA GLN A 154 -17.99 15.19 -46.96
C GLN A 154 -17.54 15.01 -48.42
N ALA A 155 -18.24 15.63 -49.37
CA ALA A 155 -18.00 15.51 -50.80
C ALA A 155 -17.14 16.66 -51.39
N GLU A 156 -16.99 17.76 -50.66
CA GLU A 156 -16.24 18.94 -51.09
C GLU A 156 -14.73 18.67 -51.22
N ASP A 157 -14.12 19.24 -52.26
CA ASP A 157 -12.66 19.33 -52.39
C ASP A 157 -12.14 20.57 -51.64
N TRP A 158 -11.54 20.34 -50.48
CA TRP A 158 -11.05 21.40 -49.62
C TRP A 158 -9.67 21.97 -50.04
N ASP A 159 -9.02 21.36 -51.03
CA ASP A 159 -7.73 21.83 -51.57
C ASP A 159 -7.92 22.80 -52.75
N SER A 160 -9.11 22.84 -53.35
CA SER A 160 -9.47 23.67 -54.49
C SER A 160 -10.30 24.88 -54.05
N PRO A 161 -9.71 26.10 -53.90
CA PRO A 161 -10.45 27.24 -53.40
C PRO A 161 -11.50 27.73 -54.40
N LEU A 162 -12.75 27.80 -53.93
CA LEU A 162 -13.86 28.43 -54.66
C LEU A 162 -14.11 29.86 -54.12
N PRO A 163 -14.45 30.82 -54.99
CA PRO A 163 -14.85 32.14 -54.54
C PRO A 163 -16.17 32.05 -53.77
N ARG A 164 -16.31 32.89 -52.73
CA ARG A 164 -17.53 32.98 -51.93
C ARG A 164 -18.75 33.30 -52.80
N ALA A 165 -19.83 32.54 -52.61
CA ALA A 165 -21.10 32.79 -53.26
C ALA A 165 -21.74 34.09 -52.74
N ARG A 166 -22.20 34.96 -53.66
CA ARG A 166 -22.93 36.19 -53.29
C ARG A 166 -24.44 35.98 -53.28
N SER A 167 -24.90 34.94 -53.98
CA SER A 167 -26.28 34.53 -54.09
C SER A 167 -26.39 33.01 -54.26
N GLU A 168 -27.60 32.48 -54.09
CA GLU A 168 -27.88 31.05 -54.33
C GLU A 168 -27.57 30.62 -55.77
N ALA A 169 -27.74 31.52 -56.75
CA ALA A 169 -27.42 31.25 -58.15
C ALA A 169 -25.91 31.08 -58.41
N ASP A 170 -25.06 31.66 -57.56
CA ASP A 170 -23.60 31.52 -57.65
C ASP A 170 -23.09 30.25 -56.96
N TYR A 171 -23.91 29.65 -56.07
CA TYR A 171 -23.55 28.46 -55.33
C TYR A 171 -23.45 27.24 -56.24
N ARG A 172 -22.38 26.46 -56.07
CA ARG A 172 -22.18 25.18 -56.74
C ARG A 172 -22.10 24.10 -55.68
N SER A 173 -23.07 23.18 -55.68
CA SER A 173 -23.04 22.03 -54.79
C SER A 173 -21.93 21.05 -55.21
N PRO A 174 -21.18 20.46 -54.25
CA PRO A 174 -20.29 19.34 -54.51
C PRO A 174 -21.04 18.02 -54.76
N LEU A 175 -22.37 18.01 -54.58
CA LEU A 175 -23.21 16.86 -54.84
C LEU A 175 -23.72 16.89 -56.29
N SER A 176 -23.78 15.71 -56.90
CA SER A 176 -24.43 15.54 -58.20
C SER A 176 -25.94 15.72 -58.08
N ALA A 177 -26.64 15.89 -59.21
CA ALA A 177 -28.11 15.96 -59.24
C ALA A 177 -28.83 14.73 -58.66
N LYS A 178 -28.10 13.62 -58.41
CA LYS A 178 -28.60 12.42 -57.73
C LYS A 178 -28.20 12.33 -56.25
N GLY A 179 -27.63 13.40 -55.68
CA GLY A 179 -27.18 13.46 -54.28
C GLY A 179 -25.90 12.66 -53.99
N GLN A 180 -25.17 12.23 -55.03
CA GLN A 180 -23.92 11.48 -54.88
C GLN A 180 -22.72 12.42 -54.96
N ALA A 181 -21.68 12.16 -54.15
CA ALA A 181 -20.42 12.90 -54.22
C ALA A 181 -19.85 12.87 -55.64
N VAL A 182 -19.45 14.04 -56.14
CA VAL A 182 -18.84 14.18 -57.47
C VAL A 182 -17.38 13.68 -57.48
N ILE A 183 -16.78 13.56 -56.29
CA ILE A 183 -15.37 13.22 -56.06
C ILE A 183 -15.25 11.80 -55.46
N PRO A 184 -14.15 11.06 -55.75
CA PRO A 184 -13.90 9.76 -55.14
C PRO A 184 -13.94 9.79 -53.59
N PRO A 185 -14.47 8.73 -52.96
CA PRO A 185 -14.48 8.62 -51.50
C PRO A 185 -13.05 8.68 -50.93
N GLY A 186 -12.84 9.52 -49.91
CA GLY A 186 -11.57 9.66 -49.19
C GLY A 186 -10.81 10.98 -49.43
N ILE A 187 -11.32 11.87 -50.30
CA ILE A 187 -10.72 13.20 -50.53
C ILE A 187 -11.38 14.28 -49.65
N GLY A 188 -12.66 14.14 -49.30
CA GLY A 188 -13.37 15.05 -48.41
C GLY A 188 -13.35 14.66 -46.93
N MET A 189 -14.17 15.31 -46.12
CA MET A 189 -14.20 15.13 -44.66
C MET A 189 -14.87 13.80 -44.24
N THR A 190 -14.45 13.27 -43.10
CA THR A 190 -15.12 12.11 -42.47
C THR A 190 -16.47 12.52 -41.87
N GLU A 191 -17.34 11.55 -41.61
CA GLU A 191 -18.63 11.80 -40.97
C GLU A 191 -18.48 12.55 -39.64
N ALA A 192 -17.54 12.12 -38.80
CA ALA A 192 -17.25 12.74 -37.50
C ALA A 192 -16.74 14.18 -37.63
N GLN A 193 -15.95 14.47 -38.67
CA GLN A 193 -15.48 15.82 -38.96
C GLN A 193 -16.62 16.74 -39.41
N ALA A 194 -17.44 16.29 -40.38
CA ALA A 194 -18.58 17.06 -40.86
C ALA A 194 -19.58 17.35 -39.73
N GLU A 195 -19.89 16.36 -38.90
CA GLU A 195 -20.75 16.53 -37.74
C GLU A 195 -20.15 17.50 -36.70
N ALA A 196 -18.83 17.43 -36.45
CA ALA A 196 -18.16 18.37 -35.56
C ALA A 196 -18.26 19.82 -36.06
N ILE A 197 -18.15 20.04 -37.38
CA ILE A 197 -18.25 21.36 -38.02
C ILE A 197 -19.68 21.91 -37.92
N LEU A 198 -20.69 21.09 -38.23
CA LEU A 198 -22.09 21.51 -38.14
C LEU A 198 -22.50 21.86 -36.70
N ASN A 199 -21.87 21.20 -35.70
CA ASN A 199 -22.08 21.49 -34.29
C ASN A 199 -21.20 22.64 -33.75
N MET A 200 -20.40 23.30 -34.58
CA MET A 200 -19.65 24.49 -34.19
C MET A 200 -20.59 25.65 -33.84
N ARG A 201 -20.10 26.56 -32.98
CA ARG A 201 -20.86 27.76 -32.59
C ARG A 201 -20.28 28.96 -33.32
N LEU A 202 -21.09 29.84 -33.92
CA LEU A 202 -20.60 30.99 -34.69
C LEU A 202 -19.55 31.88 -33.98
N ARG A 203 -19.61 31.99 -32.65
CA ARG A 203 -18.59 32.72 -31.86
C ARG A 203 -17.19 32.10 -31.92
N SER A 204 -17.10 30.85 -32.35
CA SER A 204 -15.86 30.11 -32.40
C SER A 204 -14.97 30.51 -33.57
N LEU A 205 -15.50 31.26 -34.54
CA LEU A 205 -14.86 31.63 -35.80
C LEU A 205 -13.78 32.72 -35.66
N ARG A 206 -13.16 32.85 -34.49
CA ARG A 206 -12.12 33.86 -34.22
C ARG A 206 -10.73 33.26 -34.48
N ARG A 207 -9.81 34.06 -35.00
CA ARG A 207 -8.40 33.68 -35.24
C ARG A 207 -7.69 33.12 -33.98
N LEU A 208 -8.09 33.56 -32.78
CA LEU A 208 -7.57 33.02 -31.53
C LEU A 208 -7.91 31.54 -31.34
N GLU A 209 -9.06 31.09 -31.83
CA GLU A 209 -9.52 29.71 -31.66
C GLU A 209 -8.84 28.77 -32.65
N GLU A 210 -8.57 29.22 -33.87
CA GLU A 210 -7.70 28.49 -34.82
C GLU A 210 -6.32 28.19 -34.19
N MET A 211 -5.67 29.20 -33.62
CA MET A 211 -4.37 29.03 -32.95
C MET A 211 -4.44 28.02 -31.80
N GLN A 212 -5.56 27.98 -31.06
CA GLN A 212 -5.77 27.02 -29.98
C GLN A 212 -5.94 25.59 -30.52
N LEU A 213 -6.68 25.41 -31.62
CA LEU A 213 -6.86 24.10 -32.26
C LEU A 213 -5.54 23.56 -32.81
N VAL A 214 -4.73 24.41 -33.43
CA VAL A 214 -3.39 24.04 -33.92
C VAL A 214 -2.48 23.66 -32.75
N ALA A 215 -2.44 24.46 -31.68
CA ALA A 215 -1.65 24.14 -30.50
C ALA A 215 -2.10 22.84 -29.83
N GLU A 216 -3.41 22.58 -29.74
CA GLU A 216 -3.95 21.32 -29.23
C GLU A 216 -3.52 20.13 -30.11
N ARG A 217 -3.63 20.25 -31.43
CA ARG A 217 -3.21 19.22 -32.38
C ARG A 217 -1.72 18.90 -32.21
N ASP A 218 -0.86 19.92 -32.18
CA ASP A 218 0.59 19.74 -32.10
C ASP A 218 1.00 19.09 -30.76
N ALA A 219 0.35 19.48 -29.66
CA ALA A 219 0.54 18.83 -28.36
C ALA A 219 0.10 17.35 -28.38
N LEU A 220 -1.04 17.05 -29.01
CA LEU A 220 -1.55 15.68 -29.13
C LEU A 220 -0.68 14.81 -30.05
N LEU A 221 -0.12 15.38 -31.13
CA LEU A 221 0.83 14.69 -32.00
C LEU A 221 2.11 14.33 -31.24
N ALA A 222 2.67 15.27 -30.46
CA ALA A 222 3.83 15.01 -29.62
C ALA A 222 3.53 13.93 -28.55
N GLU A 223 2.36 13.98 -27.91
CA GLU A 223 1.94 12.95 -26.97
C GLU A 223 1.80 11.57 -27.65
N ARG A 224 1.20 11.53 -28.85
CA ARG A 224 1.04 10.33 -29.66
C ARG A 224 2.38 9.69 -29.99
N GLU A 225 3.34 10.47 -30.48
CA GLU A 225 4.70 9.99 -30.78
C GLU A 225 5.37 9.43 -29.53
N GLY A 226 5.26 10.12 -28.39
CA GLY A 226 5.78 9.65 -27.11
C GLY A 226 5.17 8.32 -26.66
N LEU A 227 3.85 8.14 -26.84
CA LEU A 227 3.16 6.89 -26.51
C LEU A 227 3.54 5.74 -27.46
N LEU A 228 3.68 6.02 -28.76
CA LEU A 228 4.15 5.01 -29.72
C LEU A 228 5.58 4.57 -29.42
N ALA A 229 6.48 5.52 -29.12
CA ALA A 229 7.84 5.20 -28.70
C ALA A 229 7.87 4.38 -27.41
N LEU A 230 7.07 4.75 -26.41
CA LEU A 230 6.91 3.98 -25.17
C LEU A 230 6.41 2.56 -25.44
N MET A 231 5.49 2.39 -26.39
CA MET A 231 4.96 1.07 -26.73
C MET A 231 5.94 0.20 -27.52
N ALA A 232 6.81 0.81 -28.33
CA ALA A 232 7.79 0.10 -29.15
C ALA A 232 9.04 -0.37 -28.36
N ASP A 233 9.40 0.30 -27.26
CA ASP A 233 10.63 0.01 -26.52
C ASP A 233 10.36 -0.53 -25.11
N GLU A 234 10.81 -1.77 -24.84
CA GLU A 234 10.64 -2.38 -23.51
C GLU A 234 11.41 -1.65 -22.40
N GLY A 235 12.57 -1.08 -22.70
CA GLY A 235 13.37 -0.32 -21.77
C GLY A 235 12.68 0.96 -21.30
N LEU A 236 12.00 1.67 -22.21
CA LEU A 236 11.16 2.83 -21.89
C LEU A 236 9.97 2.42 -21.02
N GLN A 237 9.34 1.27 -21.27
CA GLN A 237 8.26 0.75 -20.42
C GLN A 237 8.75 0.51 -19.00
N TRP A 238 9.90 -0.15 -18.82
CA TRP A 238 10.46 -0.38 -17.49
C TRP A 238 10.90 0.90 -16.79
N LYS A 239 11.45 1.87 -17.54
CA LYS A 239 11.77 3.20 -16.99
C LYS A 239 10.51 3.92 -16.49
N ALA A 240 9.41 3.87 -17.25
CA ALA A 240 8.14 4.46 -16.86
C ALA A 240 7.56 3.78 -15.61
N ILE A 241 7.53 2.43 -15.57
CA ILE A 241 7.07 1.67 -14.40
C ILE A 241 7.94 1.99 -13.17
N ALA A 242 9.26 2.07 -13.34
CA ALA A 242 10.16 2.43 -12.25
C ALA A 242 9.91 3.86 -11.75
N ALA A 243 9.61 4.81 -12.63
CA ALA A 243 9.22 6.16 -12.24
C ALA A 243 7.91 6.16 -11.42
N ASP A 244 6.88 5.45 -11.87
CA ASP A 244 5.60 5.29 -11.17
C ASP A 244 5.80 4.69 -9.76
N LEU A 245 6.66 3.67 -9.64
CA LEU A 245 6.97 3.04 -8.35
C LEU A 245 7.76 3.98 -7.42
N ARG A 246 8.69 4.77 -7.95
CA ARG A 246 9.41 5.79 -7.16
C ARG A 246 8.46 6.87 -6.65
N GLU A 247 7.53 7.30 -7.48
CA GLU A 247 6.53 8.30 -7.08
C GLU A 247 5.58 7.73 -6.02
N SER A 248 5.12 6.48 -6.19
CA SER A 248 4.36 5.77 -5.16
C SER A 248 5.13 5.68 -3.84
N ARG A 249 6.43 5.35 -3.90
CA ARG A 249 7.31 5.33 -2.71
C ARG A 249 7.49 6.72 -2.10
N LYS A 250 7.52 7.79 -2.89
CA LYS A 250 7.63 9.16 -2.37
C LYS A 250 6.37 9.54 -1.58
N ARG A 251 5.21 9.17 -2.09
CA ARG A 251 3.90 9.47 -1.47
C ARG A 251 3.61 8.63 -0.24
N PHE A 252 3.94 7.33 -0.28
CA PHE A 252 3.49 6.35 0.71
C PHE A 252 4.62 5.54 1.37
N GLY A 253 5.88 5.87 1.08
CA GLY A 253 7.02 5.12 1.63
C GLY A 253 7.35 5.49 3.07
N ALA A 254 8.51 5.02 3.54
CA ALA A 254 8.92 5.13 4.94
C ALA A 254 8.99 6.55 5.51
N LYS A 255 9.16 7.56 4.65
CA LYS A 255 9.23 8.98 5.04
C LYS A 255 7.86 9.66 5.06
N ALA A 256 6.82 9.00 4.57
CA ALA A 256 5.46 9.52 4.60
C ALA A 256 4.90 9.45 6.04
N PRO A 257 3.91 10.29 6.39
CA PRO A 257 3.23 10.21 7.69
C PRO A 257 2.72 8.79 7.96
N GLY A 258 3.15 8.19 9.07
CA GLY A 258 2.78 6.82 9.44
C GLY A 258 3.44 5.70 8.63
N GLY A 259 4.36 6.02 7.69
CA GLY A 259 5.04 5.06 6.82
C GLY A 259 6.29 4.42 7.44
N ALA A 260 6.82 4.98 8.53
CA ALA A 260 7.97 4.42 9.22
C ALA A 260 7.68 2.99 9.70
N ARG A 261 8.70 2.14 9.66
CA ARG A 261 8.61 0.75 10.15
C ARG A 261 8.25 0.78 11.64
N ARG A 262 7.22 0.02 12.01
CA ARG A 262 6.73 -0.08 13.40
C ARG A 262 7.36 -1.25 14.18
N THR A 263 7.75 -2.32 13.49
CA THR A 263 8.33 -3.52 14.12
C THR A 263 9.85 -3.53 14.03
N THR A 264 10.51 -4.03 15.06
CA THR A 264 11.93 -4.39 15.02
C THR A 264 12.10 -5.86 14.64
N LEU A 265 13.31 -6.24 14.23
CA LEU A 265 13.67 -7.63 13.98
C LEU A 265 14.90 -7.92 14.83
N GLU A 266 14.78 -8.87 15.73
CA GLU A 266 15.86 -9.32 16.61
C GLU A 266 16.00 -10.84 16.51
N ILE A 267 17.22 -11.32 16.78
CA ILE A 267 17.45 -12.76 16.89
C ILE A 267 16.94 -13.17 18.27
N ALA A 268 16.05 -14.16 18.32
CA ALA A 268 15.54 -14.68 19.59
C ALA A 268 16.71 -15.15 20.47
N GLY A 269 16.79 -14.62 21.69
CA GLY A 269 17.76 -15.08 22.68
C GLY A 269 17.45 -16.51 23.13
N GLU A 270 18.48 -17.30 23.42
CA GLU A 270 18.31 -18.58 24.09
C GLU A 270 17.85 -18.32 25.53
N THR A 271 16.56 -18.54 25.81
CA THR A 271 16.11 -18.59 27.20
C THR A 271 16.55 -19.91 27.79
N ALA A 272 17.40 -19.86 28.82
CA ALA A 272 17.90 -21.05 29.50
C ALA A 272 16.76 -22.05 29.81
N GLU A 273 17.04 -23.34 29.66
CA GLU A 273 16.14 -24.38 30.15
C GLU A 273 15.98 -24.21 31.67
N ILE A 274 14.73 -24.10 32.09
CA ILE A 274 14.36 -23.81 33.46
C ILE A 274 13.95 -25.14 34.09
N THR A 275 14.71 -25.60 35.08
CA THR A 275 14.35 -26.78 35.88
C THR A 275 13.36 -26.38 36.99
N PRO A 276 12.50 -27.28 37.48
CA PRO A 276 11.61 -26.99 38.60
C PRO A 276 12.33 -26.44 39.83
N GLU A 277 13.61 -26.76 40.03
CA GLU A 277 14.42 -26.28 41.15
C GLU A 277 14.73 -24.78 41.07
N SER A 278 14.79 -24.20 39.86
CA SER A 278 15.01 -22.76 39.70
C SER A 278 13.78 -21.93 40.05
N MET A 279 12.61 -22.57 40.24
CA MET A 279 11.39 -21.92 40.75
C MET A 279 11.36 -21.82 42.28
N ILE A 280 12.31 -22.46 42.98
CA ILE A 280 12.42 -22.39 44.44
C ILE A 280 13.12 -21.09 44.81
N GLU A 281 12.43 -20.29 45.63
CA GLU A 281 12.96 -19.03 46.14
C GLU A 281 14.20 -19.29 47.01
N ARG A 282 15.35 -18.76 46.58
CA ARG A 282 16.61 -18.89 47.32
C ARG A 282 16.64 -17.88 48.47
N GLU A 283 16.15 -18.29 49.63
CA GLU A 283 16.37 -17.56 50.87
C GLU A 283 17.77 -17.89 51.44
N PRO A 284 18.55 -16.90 51.94
CA PRO A 284 19.77 -17.19 52.67
C PRO A 284 19.42 -17.93 53.97
N VAL A 285 19.86 -19.17 54.10
CA VAL A 285 19.66 -20.01 55.29
C VAL A 285 21.01 -20.27 55.96
N THR A 286 21.07 -20.03 57.26
CA THR A 286 22.20 -20.45 58.10
C THR A 286 21.85 -21.79 58.74
N VAL A 287 22.66 -22.82 58.46
CA VAL A 287 22.49 -24.16 59.04
C VAL A 287 23.47 -24.33 60.19
N VAL A 288 22.95 -24.64 61.38
CA VAL A 288 23.75 -24.89 62.59
C VAL A 288 23.69 -26.38 62.92
N LEU A 289 24.87 -27.01 63.02
CA LEU A 289 25.05 -28.40 63.46
C LEU A 289 25.65 -28.40 64.87
N SER A 290 24.98 -29.05 65.82
CA SER A 290 25.49 -29.26 67.18
C SER A 290 26.39 -30.49 67.26
N GLU A 291 27.36 -30.51 68.18
CA GLU A 291 28.16 -31.70 68.53
C GLU A 291 27.29 -32.90 68.94
N MET A 292 26.07 -32.65 69.43
CA MET A 292 25.10 -33.68 69.78
C MET A 292 24.25 -34.18 68.58
N GLY A 293 24.59 -33.79 67.35
CA GLY A 293 23.91 -34.25 66.13
C GLY A 293 22.60 -33.53 65.79
N TRP A 294 22.32 -32.38 66.42
CA TRP A 294 21.10 -31.59 66.15
C TRP A 294 21.32 -30.65 64.97
N VAL A 295 20.42 -30.67 64.00
CA VAL A 295 20.41 -29.76 62.85
C VAL A 295 19.32 -28.71 63.06
N ARG A 296 19.68 -27.42 62.99
CA ARG A 296 18.72 -26.30 62.96
C ARG A 296 19.00 -25.38 61.78
N ALA A 297 17.94 -24.97 61.09
CA ALA A 297 17.99 -23.96 60.04
C ALA A 297 17.44 -22.63 60.57
N MET A 298 18.16 -21.54 60.37
CA MET A 298 17.73 -20.18 60.70
C MET A 298 17.66 -19.34 59.42
N ARG A 299 16.62 -18.50 59.27
CA ARG A 299 16.49 -17.58 58.14
C ARG A 299 17.40 -16.36 58.34
N GLY A 300 18.11 -15.96 57.28
CA GLY A 300 18.95 -14.76 57.23
C GLY A 300 20.43 -15.00 57.55
N MET A 301 21.25 -14.00 57.20
CA MET A 301 22.68 -13.93 57.53
C MET A 301 22.82 -13.50 59.01
N SER A 302 22.62 -14.41 59.96
CA SER A 302 22.96 -14.12 61.35
C SER A 302 24.45 -14.34 61.54
N SER A 303 25.21 -13.27 61.81
CA SER A 303 26.56 -13.42 62.35
C SER A 303 26.42 -14.11 63.71
N ALA A 304 26.58 -15.43 63.73
CA ALA A 304 26.52 -16.20 64.95
C ALA A 304 27.70 -15.79 65.85
N ARG A 305 27.51 -14.80 66.72
CA ARG A 305 28.27 -14.76 67.97
C ARG A 305 27.79 -15.95 68.78
N ALA A 306 28.68 -16.94 68.92
CA ALA A 306 28.48 -18.08 69.79
C ALA A 306 28.25 -17.59 71.23
N SER A 307 26.99 -17.38 71.62
CA SER A 307 26.63 -17.28 73.03
C SER A 307 26.61 -18.70 73.58
N ALA A 308 27.72 -19.09 74.19
CA ALA A 308 27.79 -20.31 75.00
C ALA A 308 26.87 -20.14 76.21
N THR A 309 25.62 -20.62 76.11
CA THR A 309 24.77 -20.79 77.28
C THR A 309 25.31 -21.98 78.06
N ARG A 310 26.27 -21.72 78.95
CA ARG A 310 26.68 -22.65 80.01
C ARG A 310 25.49 -22.84 80.94
N THR A 311 24.76 -23.94 80.79
CA THR A 311 23.85 -24.42 81.84
C THR A 311 24.72 -24.86 83.01
N ALA A 312 24.80 -24.02 84.05
CA ALA A 312 25.48 -24.36 85.28
C ALA A 312 24.71 -25.48 86.00
N THR A 313 25.28 -26.68 85.98
CA THR A 313 24.97 -27.76 86.91
C THR A 313 25.33 -27.29 88.32
N ARG A 314 24.33 -26.94 89.13
CA ARG A 314 24.50 -26.80 90.57
C ARG A 314 24.11 -28.13 91.22
N ARG A 315 25.12 -28.98 91.44
CA ARG A 315 25.06 -30.02 92.48
C ARG A 315 25.02 -29.30 93.83
N ALA A 316 24.08 -29.67 94.69
CA ALA A 316 24.23 -29.53 96.13
C ALA A 316 23.81 -30.86 96.75
N SER A 317 24.76 -31.46 97.46
CA SER A 317 24.63 -32.67 98.27
C SER A 317 24.29 -32.29 99.71
N SER A 318 23.16 -32.82 100.21
CA SER A 318 22.84 -33.28 101.58
C SER A 318 21.33 -33.23 101.75
#